data_AF-Q5XFW3-F1
#
_entry.id   AF-Q5XFW3-F1
#
_cell.length_a   1.000
_cell.length_b   1.000
_cell.length_c   1.000
_cell.angle_alpha   90.00
_cell.angle_beta   90.00
_cell.angle_gamma   90.00
#
_symmetry.space_group_name_H-M   'P 1'
#
loop_
_entity.id
_entity.type
_entity.pdbx_description
1 polymer ?
#
loop_
_entity_poly.entity_id
_entity_poly.type
_entity_poly.pdbx_seq_one_letter_code
_entity_poly.pdbx_strand_id
1 'polypeptide(L)'
;EAWYPPGHGDIYASFYNSGLLDTFIEEGKEYIFVSNIDNLGATVDLYILNHLMNPPNGKRCEFVMEVTNKTRADVKGGTLTQYEGKLRLVEIAQVPKAHVDEFKSVSKFKIFNTNNLWISLAAVKRLQEQNAIDMEIIVNPKTLDGGLNVIQLETAVGAAIKSFENSLGINVPRSRFLPVKTTSDLLLVMSNLYSLNAGSLTMSEKREFPTVPLVKLGSSFTKVQDYLRRFESIPDMLELDHLTVSGDVTFGKNVSLKGTVIIIANHGDRIDIPPGAVLENKIVSGNLRILDH
;
A
#
# COMPACT_ATOMS: atom_id res chain seq x y z
N GLU A 1 -13.28 -24.05 10.80
CA GLU A 1 -12.81 -22.66 10.67
C GLU A 1 -11.60 -22.43 11.57
N ALA A 2 -10.45 -23.03 11.25
CA ALA A 2 -9.23 -22.96 12.06
C ALA A 2 -7.95 -22.85 11.21
N TRP A 3 -8.09 -22.39 9.97
CA TRP A 3 -6.99 -22.25 9.02
C TRP A 3 -6.64 -20.79 8.83
N TYR A 4 -5.38 -20.53 8.50
CA TYR A 4 -4.91 -19.19 8.14
C TYR A 4 -3.87 -19.34 7.01
N PRO A 5 -3.79 -18.37 6.09
CA PRO A 5 -2.68 -18.30 5.15
C PRO A 5 -1.40 -17.91 5.91
N PRO A 6 -0.24 -18.56 5.67
CA PRO A 6 1.03 -18.33 6.39
C PRO A 6 1.75 -17.02 6.01
N GLY A 7 0.99 -15.99 5.65
CA GLY A 7 1.52 -14.74 5.13
C GLY A 7 2.04 -14.85 3.71
N HIS A 8 2.67 -13.78 3.23
CA HIS A 8 3.07 -13.64 1.84
C HIS A 8 4.41 -14.32 1.50
N GLY A 9 5.20 -14.73 2.49
CA GLY A 9 6.45 -15.47 2.27
C GLY A 9 6.27 -16.89 1.71
N ASP A 10 5.08 -17.48 1.86
CA ASP A 10 4.76 -18.81 1.30
C ASP A 10 4.74 -18.87 -0.24
N ILE A 11 4.82 -17.72 -0.90
CA ILE A 11 4.93 -17.64 -2.36
C ILE A 11 6.05 -18.53 -2.91
N TYR A 12 7.21 -18.64 -2.25
CA TYR A 12 8.33 -19.44 -2.78
C TYR A 12 8.02 -20.93 -2.80
N ALA A 13 7.49 -21.46 -1.69
CA ALA A 13 7.14 -22.86 -1.56
C ALA A 13 5.93 -23.24 -2.42
N SER A 14 4.85 -22.44 -2.35
CA SER A 14 3.62 -22.68 -3.11
C SER A 14 3.84 -22.56 -4.62
N PHE A 15 4.61 -21.56 -5.08
CA PHE A 15 4.91 -21.37 -6.50
C PHE A 15 5.78 -22.51 -7.06
N TYR A 16 6.79 -22.96 -6.31
CA TYR A 16 7.59 -24.14 -6.66
C TYR A 16 6.71 -25.40 -6.75
N ASN A 17 5.93 -25.69 -5.69
CA ASN A 17 5.08 -26.89 -5.62
C ASN A 17 3.95 -26.91 -6.66
N SER A 18 3.55 -25.75 -7.18
CA SER A 18 2.53 -25.66 -8.22
C SER A 18 2.98 -26.15 -9.60
N GLY A 19 4.29 -26.29 -9.83
CA GLY A 19 4.88 -26.58 -11.15
C GLY A 19 4.92 -25.38 -12.11
N LEU A 20 4.33 -24.24 -11.74
CA LEU A 20 4.36 -23.02 -12.56
C LEU A 20 5.76 -22.42 -12.67
N LEU A 21 6.57 -22.51 -11.60
CA LEU A 21 7.95 -22.05 -11.62
C LEU A 21 8.74 -22.73 -12.74
N ASP A 22 8.68 -24.05 -12.82
CA ASP A 22 9.37 -24.84 -13.85
C ASP A 22 8.80 -24.53 -15.24
N THR A 23 7.46 -24.48 -15.35
CA THR A 23 6.77 -24.12 -16.59
C THR A 23 7.27 -22.77 -17.15
N PHE A 24 7.34 -21.73 -16.31
CA PHE A 24 7.78 -20.42 -16.77
C PHE A 24 9.27 -20.38 -17.11
N ILE A 25 10.12 -21.13 -16.39
CA ILE A 25 11.53 -21.24 -16.76
C ILE A 25 11.67 -21.94 -18.12
N GLU A 26 10.91 -23.01 -18.37
CA GLU A 26 10.90 -23.74 -19.65
C GLU A 26 10.36 -22.88 -20.81
N GLU A 27 9.42 -21.97 -20.54
CA GLU A 27 8.96 -20.95 -21.50
C GLU A 27 9.97 -19.81 -21.75
N GLY A 28 11.13 -19.84 -21.10
CA GLY A 28 12.18 -18.83 -21.24
C GLY A 28 11.94 -17.54 -20.45
N LYS A 29 11.12 -17.58 -19.39
CA LYS A 29 10.98 -16.44 -18.46
C LYS A 29 12.15 -16.43 -17.47
N GLU A 30 12.73 -15.25 -17.25
CA GLU A 30 13.89 -15.10 -16.35
C GLU A 30 13.53 -14.47 -14.98
N TYR A 31 12.53 -13.58 -14.96
CA TYR A 31 12.13 -12.83 -13.76
C TYR A 31 10.62 -12.88 -13.54
N ILE A 32 10.22 -12.79 -12.28
CA ILE A 32 8.85 -12.48 -11.85
C ILE A 32 8.79 -11.10 -11.21
N PHE A 33 7.69 -10.40 -11.46
CA PHE A 33 7.33 -9.17 -10.77
C PHE A 33 6.17 -9.46 -9.81
N VAL A 34 6.40 -9.24 -8.51
CA VAL A 34 5.44 -9.51 -7.43
C VAL A 34 5.01 -8.18 -6.83
N SER A 35 3.70 -7.97 -6.73
CA SER A 35 3.12 -6.78 -6.08
C SER A 35 1.76 -7.11 -5.47
N ASN A 36 1.24 -6.21 -4.64
CA ASN A 36 -0.10 -6.34 -4.09
C ASN A 36 -1.12 -5.83 -5.11
N ILE A 37 -2.21 -6.57 -5.31
CA ILE A 37 -3.33 -6.13 -6.19
C ILE A 37 -4.00 -4.84 -5.72
N ASP A 38 -3.93 -4.54 -4.42
CA ASP A 38 -4.41 -3.28 -3.86
C ASP A 38 -3.45 -2.10 -4.06
N ASN A 39 -2.23 -2.33 -4.55
CA ASN A 39 -1.30 -1.27 -4.94
C ASN A 39 -1.49 -0.91 -6.42
N LEU A 40 -2.30 0.12 -6.67
CA LEU A 40 -2.63 0.56 -8.04
C LEU A 40 -1.44 1.23 -8.75
N GLY A 41 -0.38 1.59 -8.02
CA GLY A 41 0.86 2.13 -8.59
C GLY A 41 1.82 1.06 -9.11
N ALA A 42 1.61 -0.21 -8.77
CA ALA A 42 2.52 -1.30 -9.10
C ALA A 42 2.36 -1.80 -10.54
N THR A 43 2.66 -0.95 -11.52
CA THR A 43 2.69 -1.33 -12.95
C THR A 43 4.05 -1.92 -13.34
N VAL A 44 4.12 -2.63 -14.47
CA VAL A 44 5.40 -3.11 -15.02
C VAL A 44 6.22 -1.92 -15.51
N ASP A 45 7.34 -1.64 -14.85
CA ASP A 45 8.25 -0.54 -15.21
C ASP A 45 9.33 -1.04 -16.18
N LEU A 46 9.32 -0.50 -17.40
CA LEU A 46 10.27 -0.91 -18.43
C LEU A 46 11.70 -0.42 -18.18
N TYR A 47 11.89 0.64 -17.41
CA TYR A 47 13.24 1.12 -17.04
C TYR A 47 13.87 0.21 -16.00
N ILE A 48 13.08 -0.21 -15.00
CA ILE A 48 13.53 -1.21 -14.01
C ILE A 48 13.80 -2.54 -14.71
N LEU A 49 12.87 -3.00 -15.57
CA LEU A 49 13.06 -4.23 -16.33
C LEU A 49 14.32 -4.17 -17.21
N ASN A 50 14.56 -3.05 -17.89
CA ASN A 50 15.77 -2.86 -18.69
C ASN A 50 17.04 -2.90 -17.83
N HIS A 51 17.03 -2.32 -16.62
CA HIS A 51 18.16 -2.39 -15.70
C HIS A 51 18.46 -3.83 -15.25
N LEU A 52 17.42 -4.66 -15.06
CA LEU A 52 17.55 -6.07 -14.69
C LEU A 52 18.07 -6.94 -15.83
N MET A 53 17.50 -6.77 -17.03
CA MET A 53 17.83 -7.59 -18.20
C MET A 53 19.14 -7.18 -18.85
N ASN A 54 19.49 -5.88 -18.79
CA ASN A 54 20.69 -5.30 -19.39
C ASN A 54 21.55 -4.60 -18.32
N PRO A 55 22.11 -5.33 -17.34
CA PRO A 55 22.87 -4.74 -16.26
C PRO A 55 24.18 -4.13 -16.79
N PRO A 56 24.53 -2.88 -16.41
CA PRO A 56 25.66 -2.14 -17.00
C PRO A 56 27.02 -2.81 -16.80
N ASN A 57 27.18 -3.61 -15.74
CA ASN A 57 28.43 -4.29 -15.40
C ASN A 57 28.37 -5.81 -15.64
N GLY A 58 27.35 -6.29 -16.36
CA GLY A 58 27.11 -7.73 -16.58
C GLY A 58 26.67 -8.51 -15.33
N LYS A 59 26.61 -7.88 -14.15
CA LYS A 59 26.16 -8.50 -12.90
C LYS A 59 24.64 -8.52 -12.84
N ARG A 60 24.05 -9.71 -12.91
CA ARG A 60 22.61 -9.92 -12.72
C ARG A 60 22.24 -9.81 -11.24
N CYS A 61 21.18 -9.07 -10.96
CA CYS A 61 20.56 -9.02 -9.64
C CYS A 61 19.53 -10.14 -9.52
N GLU A 62 19.61 -10.96 -8.48
CA GLU A 62 18.63 -12.04 -8.31
C GLU A 62 17.35 -11.58 -7.60
N PHE A 63 17.44 -10.49 -6.84
CA PHE A 63 16.33 -9.93 -6.09
C PHE A 63 16.42 -8.43 -6.03
N VAL A 64 15.38 -7.74 -6.48
CA VAL A 64 15.26 -6.29 -6.40
C VAL A 64 13.99 -5.89 -5.69
N MET A 65 14.13 -5.02 -4.70
CA MET A 65 13.03 -4.45 -3.93
C MET A 65 12.88 -2.97 -4.28
N GLU A 66 11.70 -2.58 -4.76
CA GLU A 66 11.39 -1.17 -4.87
C GLU A 66 11.11 -0.60 -3.47
N VAL A 67 11.82 0.46 -3.13
CA VAL A 67 11.60 1.23 -1.91
C VAL A 67 11.15 2.64 -2.28
N THR A 68 10.42 3.32 -1.41
CA THR A 68 10.02 4.72 -1.61
C THR A 68 10.42 5.55 -0.39
N ASN A 69 10.53 6.86 -0.56
CA ASN A 69 10.74 7.76 0.57
C ASN A 69 9.61 7.64 1.60
N LYS A 70 9.98 7.55 2.87
CA LYS A 70 9.07 7.41 4.01
C LYS A 70 8.40 8.73 4.34
N THR A 71 7.08 8.73 4.47
CA THR A 71 6.28 9.87 4.92
C THR A 71 5.82 9.66 6.37
N ARG A 72 5.23 10.70 6.99
CA ARG A 72 4.63 10.58 8.32
C ARG A 72 3.43 9.62 8.36
N ALA A 73 2.83 9.28 7.21
CA ALA A 73 1.75 8.31 7.12
C ALA A 73 2.26 6.86 7.14
N ASP A 74 3.53 6.64 6.79
CA ASP A 74 4.14 5.30 6.67
C ASP A 74 4.69 4.83 8.02
N VAL A 75 3.79 4.70 8.99
CA VAL A 75 4.11 4.33 10.39
C VAL A 75 4.24 2.83 10.63
N LYS A 76 3.78 2.00 9.68
CA LYS A 76 3.79 0.54 9.74
C LYS A 76 4.44 -0.04 8.48
N GLY A 77 5.32 -1.02 8.67
CA GLY A 77 6.04 -1.77 7.64
C GLY A 77 7.56 -1.63 7.78
N GLY A 78 8.28 -2.32 6.90
CA GLY A 78 9.72 -2.48 7.00
C GLY A 78 10.55 -1.47 6.21
N THR A 79 11.84 -1.45 6.54
CA THR A 79 12.86 -0.68 5.81
C THR A 79 14.02 -1.58 5.45
N LEU A 80 14.75 -1.20 4.40
CA LEU A 80 15.92 -1.94 3.95
C LEU A 80 17.15 -1.50 4.75
N THR A 81 17.90 -2.46 5.26
CA THR A 81 19.11 -2.25 6.05
C THR A 81 20.24 -3.11 5.51
N GLN A 82 21.47 -2.82 5.95
CA GLN A 82 22.61 -3.71 5.74
C GLN A 82 22.96 -4.40 7.06
N TYR A 83 23.03 -5.72 7.04
CA TYR A 83 23.35 -6.53 8.20
C TYR A 83 24.21 -7.73 7.75
N GLU A 84 25.32 -7.97 8.44
CA GLU A 84 26.28 -9.05 8.09
C GLU A 84 26.71 -9.05 6.61
N GLY A 85 26.89 -7.86 6.03
CA GLY A 85 27.36 -7.67 4.66
C GLY A 85 26.29 -7.86 3.57
N LYS A 86 25.06 -8.27 3.91
CA LYS A 86 23.94 -8.42 2.96
C LYS A 86 22.83 -7.42 3.24
N LEU A 87 22.00 -7.14 2.22
CA LEU A 87 20.77 -6.36 2.39
C LEU A 87 19.71 -7.23 3.08
N ARG A 88 19.00 -6.64 4.04
CA ARG A 88 17.95 -7.29 4.82
C ARG A 88 16.78 -6.35 5.04
N LEU A 89 15.57 -6.85 4.85
CA LEU A 89 14.35 -6.17 5.26
C LEU A 89 14.18 -6.33 6.77
N VAL A 90 14.10 -5.21 7.48
CA VAL A 90 13.79 -5.20 8.91
C VAL A 90 12.38 -4.68 9.08
N GLU A 91 11.53 -5.49 9.71
CA GLU A 91 10.16 -5.12 10.08
C GLU A 91 10.11 -4.57 11.52
N ILE A 92 9.13 -3.72 11.81
CA ILE A 92 8.95 -3.13 13.16
C ILE A 92 8.82 -4.20 14.26
N ALA A 93 8.25 -5.36 13.94
CA ALA A 93 8.10 -6.47 14.88
C ALA A 93 9.44 -7.08 15.33
N GLN A 94 10.50 -6.90 14.55
CA GLN A 94 11.85 -7.38 14.84
C GLN A 94 12.66 -6.37 15.68
N VAL A 95 12.14 -5.15 15.83
CA VAL A 95 12.84 -4.06 16.55
C VAL A 95 12.54 -4.16 18.05
N PRO A 96 13.57 -4.19 18.92
CA PRO A 96 13.36 -4.17 20.36
C PRO A 96 12.54 -2.93 20.80
N LYS A 97 11.64 -3.10 21.78
CA LYS A 97 10.73 -2.04 22.25
C LYS A 97 11.43 -0.71 22.56
N ALA A 98 12.65 -0.76 23.09
CA ALA A 98 13.45 0.42 23.42
C ALA A 98 13.87 1.27 22.21
N HIS A 99 13.89 0.70 21.00
CA HIS A 99 14.36 1.35 19.76
C HIS A 99 13.25 1.54 18.72
N VAL A 100 11.99 1.26 19.06
CA VAL A 100 10.87 1.37 18.11
C VAL A 100 10.68 2.80 17.61
N ASP A 101 10.81 3.81 18.48
CA ASP A 101 10.64 5.21 18.08
C ASP A 101 11.79 5.69 17.18
N GLU A 102 12.99 5.15 17.40
CA GLU A 102 14.14 5.35 16.54
C GLU A 102 13.91 4.79 15.14
N PHE A 103 13.38 3.56 15.06
CA PHE A 103 13.02 2.90 13.81
C PHE A 103 11.89 3.62 13.05
N LYS A 104 10.92 4.18 13.79
CA LYS A 104 9.86 5.00 13.20
C LYS A 104 10.39 6.31 12.63
N SER A 105 11.51 6.83 13.13
CA SER A 105 12.05 8.13 12.71
C SER A 105 12.42 8.16 11.23
N VAL A 106 11.77 9.05 10.49
CA VAL A 106 12.09 9.37 9.08
C VAL A 106 13.48 9.99 8.90
N SER A 107 14.09 10.51 9.99
CA SER A 107 15.45 11.06 9.92
C SER A 107 16.53 9.98 9.83
N LYS A 108 16.27 8.81 10.43
CA LYS A 108 17.19 7.67 10.44
C LYS A 108 16.90 6.71 9.29
N PHE A 109 15.63 6.34 9.13
CA PHE A 109 15.19 5.46 8.06
C PHE A 109 14.37 6.26 7.05
N LYS A 110 15.04 6.67 5.97
CA LYS A 110 14.48 7.55 4.94
C LYS A 110 13.61 6.83 3.92
N ILE A 111 13.74 5.51 3.83
CA ILE A 111 13.09 4.66 2.83
C ILE A 111 12.19 3.61 3.49
N PHE A 112 11.23 3.13 2.71
CA PHE A 112 10.20 2.18 3.12
C PHE A 112 9.95 1.15 2.01
N ASN A 113 9.73 -0.12 2.36
CA ASN A 113 9.45 -1.19 1.40
C ASN A 113 8.08 -1.02 0.76
N THR A 114 8.01 -0.95 -0.58
CA THR A 114 6.73 -0.86 -1.31
C THR A 114 6.02 -2.21 -1.48
N ASN A 115 6.74 -3.30 -1.23
CA ASN A 115 6.36 -4.67 -1.57
C ASN A 115 6.18 -4.93 -3.08
N ASN A 116 6.73 -4.07 -3.94
CA ASN A 116 6.94 -4.33 -5.36
C ASN A 116 8.34 -4.97 -5.52
N LEU A 117 8.38 -6.21 -5.96
CA LEU A 117 9.59 -7.04 -5.98
C LEU A 117 9.83 -7.65 -7.36
N TRP A 118 11.09 -7.69 -7.76
CA TRP A 118 11.53 -8.35 -8.99
C TRP A 118 12.49 -9.46 -8.61
N ILE A 119 12.15 -10.71 -8.95
CA ILE A 119 12.87 -11.89 -8.45
C ILE A 119 13.23 -12.81 -9.61
N SER A 120 14.48 -13.25 -9.66
CA SER A 120 14.95 -14.23 -10.64
C SER A 120 14.33 -15.61 -10.39
N LEU A 121 13.67 -16.15 -11.42
CA LEU A 121 13.05 -17.48 -11.36
C LEU A 121 14.09 -18.58 -11.10
N ALA A 122 15.24 -18.50 -11.77
CA ALA A 122 16.33 -19.45 -11.60
C ALA A 122 16.89 -19.43 -10.16
N ALA A 123 16.98 -18.24 -9.55
CA ALA A 123 17.43 -18.12 -8.16
C ALA A 123 16.40 -18.68 -7.18
N VAL A 124 15.09 -18.44 -7.41
CA VAL A 124 14.02 -19.05 -6.61
C VAL A 124 14.11 -20.58 -6.65
N LYS A 125 14.19 -21.18 -7.84
CA LYS A 125 14.31 -22.64 -7.98
C LYS A 125 15.53 -23.19 -7.23
N ARG A 126 16.71 -22.61 -7.47
CA ARG A 126 17.96 -23.01 -6.81
C ARG A 126 17.86 -22.94 -5.29
N LEU A 127 17.39 -21.82 -4.74
CA LEU A 127 17.34 -21.62 -3.30
C LEU A 127 16.25 -22.46 -2.64
N GLN A 128 15.11 -22.67 -3.32
CA GLN A 128 14.02 -23.51 -2.81
C GLN A 128 14.42 -24.99 -2.76
N GLU A 129 15.05 -25.52 -3.82
CA GLU A 129 15.54 -26.91 -3.87
C GLU A 129 16.62 -27.18 -2.81
N GLN A 130 17.42 -26.18 -2.49
CA GLN A 130 18.46 -26.24 -1.45
C GLN A 130 17.93 -25.99 -0.04
N ASN A 131 16.64 -25.65 0.13
CA ASN A 131 16.06 -25.15 1.37
C ASN A 131 16.87 -23.98 1.98
N ALA A 132 17.43 -23.12 1.12
CA ALA A 132 18.31 -22.02 1.49
C ALA A 132 17.58 -20.67 1.61
N ILE A 133 16.27 -20.63 1.35
CA ILE A 133 15.44 -19.44 1.56
C ILE A 133 15.19 -19.27 3.07
N ASP A 134 15.83 -18.28 3.67
CA ASP A 134 15.66 -17.92 5.07
C ASP A 134 14.80 -16.65 5.21
N MET A 135 13.82 -16.67 6.11
CA MET A 135 12.89 -15.57 6.39
C MET A 135 12.59 -15.51 7.89
N GLU A 136 12.49 -14.31 8.45
CA GLU A 136 12.08 -14.16 9.84
C GLU A 136 10.62 -14.58 10.04
N ILE A 137 10.37 -15.35 11.09
CA ILE A 137 9.04 -15.73 11.53
C ILE A 137 8.34 -14.51 12.15
N ILE A 138 7.14 -14.22 11.67
CA ILE A 138 6.24 -13.21 12.20
C ILE A 138 5.21 -13.92 13.06
N VAL A 139 5.16 -13.55 14.35
CA VAL A 139 4.21 -14.12 15.31
C VAL A 139 3.04 -13.15 15.47
N ASN A 140 1.86 -13.56 15.01
CA ASN A 140 0.64 -12.76 15.05
C ASN A 140 -0.35 -13.36 16.08
N PRO A 141 -0.48 -12.76 17.28
CA PRO A 141 -1.53 -13.12 18.23
C PRO A 141 -2.91 -12.72 17.66
N LYS A 142 -3.87 -13.64 17.72
CA LYS A 142 -5.27 -13.41 17.32
C LYS A 142 -6.21 -13.95 18.38
N THR A 143 -7.42 -13.41 18.40
CA THR A 143 -8.54 -13.95 19.20
C THR A 143 -9.63 -14.36 18.22
N LEU A 144 -9.97 -15.65 18.23
CA LEU A 144 -11.04 -16.19 17.40
C LEU A 144 -12.41 -15.82 17.96
N ASP A 145 -13.44 -15.99 17.13
CA ASP A 145 -14.83 -15.90 17.55
C ASP A 145 -15.09 -16.91 18.68
N GLY A 146 -15.60 -16.43 19.81
CA GLY A 146 -15.72 -17.20 21.06
C GLY A 146 -14.61 -16.92 22.09
N GLY A 147 -13.65 -16.04 21.79
CA GLY A 147 -12.67 -15.55 22.77
C GLY A 147 -11.42 -16.41 22.95
N LEU A 148 -11.25 -17.46 22.13
CA LEU A 148 -10.05 -18.30 22.16
C LEU A 148 -8.85 -17.54 21.57
N ASN A 149 -7.80 -17.37 22.37
CA ASN A 149 -6.54 -16.79 21.91
C ASN A 149 -5.72 -17.84 21.15
N VAL A 150 -5.24 -17.48 19.97
CA VAL A 150 -4.42 -18.31 19.09
C VAL A 150 -3.22 -17.54 18.57
N ILE A 151 -2.23 -18.26 18.06
CA ILE A 151 -1.03 -17.70 17.43
C ILE A 151 -1.00 -18.14 15.98
N GLN A 152 -0.80 -17.19 15.08
CA GLN A 152 -0.54 -17.41 13.66
C GLN A 152 0.95 -17.15 13.39
N LEU A 153 1.59 -18.06 12.68
CA LEU A 153 3.00 -17.96 12.29
C LEU A 153 3.08 -17.68 10.80
N GLU A 154 3.61 -16.52 10.46
CA GLU A 154 3.67 -16.04 9.08
C GLU A 154 5.12 -15.72 8.69
N THR A 155 5.35 -15.56 7.40
CA THR A 155 6.61 -15.01 6.86
C THR A 155 6.32 -13.94 5.82
N ALA A 156 7.32 -13.09 5.57
CA ALA A 156 7.22 -12.00 4.62
C ALA A 156 8.09 -12.26 3.39
N VAL A 157 7.50 -12.21 2.19
CA VAL A 157 8.21 -12.37 0.89
C VAL A 157 9.48 -11.51 0.79
N GLY A 158 9.42 -10.25 1.22
CA GLY A 158 10.55 -9.33 1.18
C GLY A 158 11.69 -9.67 2.16
N ALA A 159 11.43 -10.47 3.19
CA ALA A 159 12.44 -10.91 4.15
C ALA A 159 13.48 -11.84 3.51
N ALA A 160 13.08 -12.56 2.45
CA ALA A 160 13.96 -13.49 1.75
C ALA A 160 15.12 -12.80 1.02
N ILE A 161 15.09 -11.48 0.82
CA ILE A 161 16.13 -10.70 0.09
C ILE A 161 17.57 -11.00 0.54
N LYS A 162 17.77 -11.34 1.82
CA LYS A 162 19.07 -11.72 2.39
C LYS A 162 19.63 -13.04 1.85
N SER A 163 18.77 -13.91 1.35
CA SER A 163 19.11 -15.24 0.83
C SER A 163 19.55 -15.21 -0.64
N PHE A 164 19.32 -14.09 -1.34
CA PHE A 164 19.64 -13.91 -2.76
C PHE A 164 20.98 -13.20 -2.96
N GLU A 165 21.65 -13.53 -4.06
CA GLU A 165 22.90 -12.87 -4.44
C GLU A 165 22.64 -11.59 -5.26
N ASN A 166 23.56 -10.63 -5.13
CA ASN A 166 23.47 -9.32 -5.78
C ASN A 166 22.11 -8.62 -5.55
N SER A 167 21.56 -8.73 -4.34
CA SER A 167 20.30 -8.06 -4.01
C SER A 167 20.45 -6.54 -4.10
N LEU A 168 19.39 -5.86 -4.54
CA LEU A 168 19.39 -4.43 -4.82
C LEU A 168 18.10 -3.77 -4.31
N GLY A 169 18.23 -2.58 -3.74
CA GLY A 169 17.10 -1.68 -3.48
C GLY A 169 17.08 -0.54 -4.49
N ILE A 170 15.94 -0.27 -5.10
CA ILE A 170 15.75 0.88 -6.00
C ILE A 170 14.76 1.85 -5.38
N ASN A 171 15.17 3.11 -5.18
CA ASN A 171 14.27 4.15 -4.70
C ASN A 171 13.39 4.66 -5.85
N VAL A 172 12.11 4.29 -5.84
CA VAL A 172 11.12 4.65 -6.85
C VAL A 172 10.29 5.85 -6.41
N PRO A 173 9.72 6.62 -7.37
CA PRO A 173 8.74 7.65 -7.02
C PRO A 173 7.50 7.03 -6.37
N ARG A 174 6.84 7.80 -5.50
CA ARG A 174 5.63 7.38 -4.79
C ARG A 174 4.46 7.04 -5.71
N SER A 175 4.49 7.47 -6.98
CA SER A 175 3.53 7.05 -8.00
C SER A 175 3.46 5.53 -8.17
N ARG A 176 4.53 4.79 -7.82
CA ARG A 176 4.56 3.31 -7.83
C ARG A 176 4.04 2.65 -6.54
N PHE A 177 3.68 3.46 -5.54
CA PHE A 177 3.19 3.03 -4.24
C PHE A 177 1.88 3.77 -3.90
N LEU A 178 0.79 3.27 -4.46
CA LEU A 178 -0.58 3.75 -4.29
C LEU A 178 -1.49 2.63 -3.74
N PRO A 179 -1.27 2.17 -2.49
CA PRO A 179 -2.09 1.14 -1.87
C PRO A 179 -3.49 1.68 -1.49
N VAL A 180 -4.53 0.94 -1.83
CA VAL A 180 -5.91 1.24 -1.47
C VAL A 180 -6.36 0.28 -0.36
N LYS A 181 -6.34 0.76 0.89
CA LYS A 181 -6.63 -0.05 2.09
C LYS A 181 -7.94 0.33 2.77
N THR A 182 -8.39 1.56 2.55
CA THR A 182 -9.56 2.15 3.19
C THR A 182 -10.45 2.84 2.17
N THR A 183 -11.68 3.16 2.57
CA THR A 183 -12.58 3.99 1.75
C THR A 183 -12.10 5.42 1.61
N SER A 184 -11.18 5.90 2.48
CA SER A 184 -10.49 7.17 2.29
C SER A 184 -9.57 7.13 1.07
N ASP A 185 -8.87 6.00 0.88
CA ASP A 185 -8.03 5.77 -0.30
C ASP A 185 -8.87 5.59 -1.56
N LEU A 186 -10.03 4.91 -1.45
CA LEU A 186 -10.99 4.80 -2.57
C LEU A 186 -11.48 6.17 -3.03
N LEU A 187 -11.84 7.05 -2.10
CA LEU A 187 -12.26 8.41 -2.45
C LEU A 187 -11.18 9.17 -3.24
N LEU A 188 -9.91 9.03 -2.83
CA LEU A 188 -8.79 9.62 -3.56
C LEU A 188 -8.71 9.11 -5.00
N VAL A 189 -8.66 7.79 -5.19
CA VAL A 189 -8.43 7.18 -6.53
C VAL A 189 -9.64 7.26 -7.45
N MET A 190 -10.85 7.42 -6.91
CA MET A 190 -12.08 7.59 -7.68
C MET A 190 -12.32 9.06 -8.09
N SER A 191 -11.64 10.02 -7.45
CA SER A 191 -11.82 11.44 -7.74
C SER A 191 -11.11 11.89 -9.02
N ASN A 192 -11.44 13.08 -9.48
CA ASN A 192 -10.76 13.73 -10.60
C ASN A 192 -9.28 14.09 -10.34
N LEU A 193 -8.77 13.79 -9.14
CA LEU A 193 -7.34 13.82 -8.82
C LEU A 193 -6.54 12.82 -9.65
N TYR A 194 -7.15 11.70 -10.06
CA TYR A 194 -6.54 10.69 -10.91
C TYR A 194 -7.28 10.53 -12.24
N SER A 195 -6.51 10.23 -13.28
CA SER A 195 -6.99 9.84 -14.60
C SER A 195 -6.71 8.35 -14.83
N LEU A 196 -7.69 7.63 -15.35
CA LEU A 196 -7.59 6.21 -15.68
C LEU A 196 -7.36 6.05 -17.18
N ASN A 197 -6.24 5.44 -17.56
CA ASN A 197 -5.94 5.06 -18.94
C ASN A 197 -5.50 3.60 -19.00
N ALA A 198 -6.21 2.78 -19.78
CA ALA A 198 -5.90 1.36 -19.97
C ALA A 198 -5.66 0.58 -18.66
N GLY A 199 -6.44 0.87 -17.60
CA GLY A 199 -6.31 0.24 -16.29
C GLY A 199 -5.23 0.84 -15.37
N SER A 200 -4.44 1.81 -15.84
CA SER A 200 -3.41 2.50 -15.06
C SER A 200 -3.91 3.87 -14.57
N LEU A 201 -3.69 4.16 -13.29
CA LEU A 201 -3.99 5.47 -12.71
C LEU A 201 -2.78 6.38 -12.78
N THR A 202 -3.01 7.62 -13.19
CA THR A 202 -2.01 8.70 -13.19
C THR A 202 -2.59 9.92 -12.51
N MET A 203 -1.82 10.60 -11.67
CA MET A 203 -2.28 11.86 -11.06
C MET A 203 -2.52 12.88 -12.17
N SER A 204 -3.65 13.59 -12.10
CA SER A 204 -4.05 14.59 -13.07
C SER A 204 -2.97 15.66 -13.24
N GLU A 205 -2.60 15.96 -14.49
CA GLU A 205 -1.67 17.06 -14.82
C GLU A 205 -2.22 18.43 -14.44
N LYS A 206 -3.54 18.54 -14.22
CA LYS A 206 -4.19 19.77 -13.75
C LYS A 206 -3.96 20.02 -12.24
N ARG A 207 -3.42 19.06 -11.51
CA ARG A 207 -3.09 19.22 -10.09
C ARG A 207 -1.87 20.11 -9.96
N GLU A 208 -2.02 21.26 -9.29
CA GLU A 208 -0.93 22.23 -9.15
C GLU A 208 0.28 21.71 -8.36
N PHE A 209 0.05 20.85 -7.35
CA PHE A 209 1.08 20.30 -6.49
C PHE A 209 1.13 18.77 -6.54
N PRO A 210 2.31 18.15 -6.70
CA PRO A 210 2.45 16.70 -6.85
C PRO A 210 2.14 15.90 -5.57
N THR A 211 1.76 16.59 -4.48
CA THR A 211 1.47 15.97 -3.19
C THR A 211 0.03 15.44 -3.19
N VAL A 212 -0.13 14.18 -2.78
CA VAL A 212 -1.44 13.55 -2.59
C VAL A 212 -2.11 14.17 -1.35
N PRO A 213 -3.37 14.62 -1.44
CA PRO A 213 -4.07 15.19 -0.29
C PRO A 213 -4.33 14.16 0.79
N LEU A 214 -4.38 14.62 2.04
CA LEU A 214 -4.68 13.77 3.18
C LEU A 214 -6.19 13.66 3.36
N VAL A 215 -6.75 12.46 3.21
CA VAL A 215 -8.18 12.19 3.36
C VAL A 215 -8.41 11.25 4.54
N LYS A 216 -9.33 11.62 5.43
CA LYS A 216 -9.76 10.81 6.57
C LYS A 216 -11.28 10.80 6.65
N LEU A 217 -11.87 9.67 6.28
CA LEU A 217 -13.29 9.39 6.47
C LEU A 217 -13.51 8.62 7.78
N GLY A 218 -14.49 9.05 8.55
CA GLY A 218 -14.84 8.46 9.85
C GLY A 218 -15.52 7.09 9.75
N SER A 219 -15.88 6.53 10.89
CA SER A 219 -16.44 5.17 11.03
C SER A 219 -17.70 4.91 10.18
N SER A 220 -18.52 5.94 9.95
CA SER A 220 -19.70 5.89 9.08
C SER A 220 -19.40 5.56 7.61
N PHE A 221 -18.14 5.63 7.20
CA PHE A 221 -17.67 5.38 5.83
C PHE A 221 -16.81 4.11 5.73
N THR A 222 -16.58 3.36 6.82
CA THR A 222 -15.66 2.21 6.80
C THR A 222 -16.09 1.12 5.82
N LYS A 223 -17.40 0.84 5.74
CA LYS A 223 -17.94 -0.14 4.80
C LYS A 223 -18.12 0.50 3.43
N VAL A 224 -17.68 -0.18 2.37
CA VAL A 224 -17.81 0.31 0.98
C VAL A 224 -19.27 0.63 0.63
N GLN A 225 -20.23 -0.17 1.10
CA GLN A 225 -21.65 0.07 0.87
C GLN A 225 -22.13 1.41 1.47
N ASP A 226 -21.72 1.72 2.70
CA ASP A 226 -22.08 2.98 3.34
C ASP A 226 -21.34 4.16 2.70
N TYR A 227 -20.06 3.98 2.36
CA TYR A 227 -19.28 4.96 1.60
C TYR A 227 -19.99 5.34 0.28
N LEU A 228 -20.33 4.36 -0.56
CA LEU A 228 -20.99 4.59 -1.84
C LEU A 228 -22.36 5.24 -1.67
N ARG A 229 -23.14 4.82 -0.66
CA ARG A 229 -24.45 5.41 -0.37
C ARG A 229 -24.37 6.87 0.08
N ARG A 230 -23.27 7.27 0.73
CA ARG A 230 -23.09 8.61 1.29
C ARG A 230 -22.55 9.63 0.29
N PHE A 231 -22.03 9.20 -0.85
CA PHE A 231 -21.60 10.08 -1.94
C PHE A 231 -22.49 9.85 -3.15
N GLU A 232 -23.43 10.77 -3.42
CA GLU A 232 -24.26 10.68 -4.64
C GLU A 232 -23.42 10.77 -5.92
N SER A 233 -22.30 11.49 -5.85
CA SER A 233 -21.21 11.47 -6.82
C SER A 233 -19.89 11.71 -6.11
N ILE A 234 -18.78 11.27 -6.69
CA ILE A 234 -17.45 11.61 -6.17
C ILE A 234 -17.22 13.12 -6.34
N PRO A 235 -16.84 13.84 -5.26
CA PRO A 235 -16.62 15.29 -5.32
C PRO A 235 -15.39 15.63 -6.16
N ASP A 236 -15.34 16.87 -6.63
CA ASP A 236 -14.12 17.48 -7.14
C ASP A 236 -13.13 17.69 -5.98
N MET A 237 -11.93 17.13 -6.13
CA MET A 237 -10.87 17.16 -5.12
C MET A 237 -9.54 17.63 -5.73
N LEU A 238 -9.58 18.24 -6.92
CA LEU A 238 -8.37 18.62 -7.65
C LEU A 238 -7.55 19.69 -6.93
N GLU A 239 -8.19 20.55 -6.15
CA GLU A 239 -7.58 21.62 -5.33
C GLU A 239 -7.61 21.30 -3.82
N LEU A 240 -7.91 20.05 -3.44
CA LEU A 240 -7.94 19.64 -2.03
C LEU A 240 -6.52 19.45 -1.48
N ASP A 241 -6.29 19.79 -0.22
CA ASP A 241 -5.06 19.45 0.53
C ASP A 241 -5.34 18.51 1.69
N HIS A 242 -6.43 18.75 2.42
CA HIS A 242 -6.79 17.98 3.61
C HIS A 242 -8.31 17.86 3.73
N LEU A 243 -8.81 16.63 3.86
CA LEU A 243 -10.20 16.32 4.15
C LEU A 243 -10.30 15.49 5.42
N THR A 244 -11.11 15.92 6.37
CA THR A 244 -11.53 15.10 7.51
C THR A 244 -13.04 15.14 7.64
N VAL A 245 -13.68 13.98 7.61
CA VAL A 245 -15.14 13.83 7.74
C VAL A 245 -15.43 12.89 8.89
N SER A 246 -16.19 13.34 9.88
CA SER A 246 -16.56 12.55 11.06
C SER A 246 -18.07 12.61 11.31
N GLY A 247 -18.64 11.49 11.75
CA GLY A 247 -20.07 11.36 12.09
C GLY A 247 -20.96 10.94 10.92
N ASP A 248 -22.26 11.21 11.04
CA ASP A 248 -23.26 10.89 10.02
C ASP A 248 -23.33 12.00 8.96
N VAL A 249 -22.49 11.89 7.92
CA VAL A 249 -22.37 12.89 6.85
C VAL A 249 -22.76 12.29 5.50
N THR A 250 -23.46 13.07 4.67
CA THR A 250 -23.74 12.73 3.26
C THR A 250 -23.32 13.86 2.33
N PHE A 251 -23.05 13.52 1.07
CA PHE A 251 -22.63 14.44 0.01
C PHE A 251 -23.54 14.30 -1.20
N GLY A 252 -24.20 15.39 -1.56
CA GLY A 252 -24.97 15.50 -2.80
C GLY A 252 -24.08 15.50 -4.05
N LYS A 253 -24.72 15.59 -5.23
CA LYS A 253 -24.01 15.63 -6.51
C LYS A 253 -23.15 16.88 -6.68
N ASN A 254 -22.05 16.77 -7.42
CA ASN A 254 -21.21 17.90 -7.87
C ASN A 254 -20.64 18.79 -6.74
N VAL A 255 -20.36 18.21 -5.57
CA VAL A 255 -19.65 18.92 -4.49
C VAL A 255 -18.19 19.15 -4.89
N SER A 256 -17.61 20.29 -4.53
CA SER A 256 -16.17 20.61 -4.72
C SER A 256 -15.52 20.89 -3.37
N LEU A 257 -14.37 20.27 -3.12
CA LEU A 257 -13.61 20.35 -1.87
C LEU A 257 -12.21 20.91 -2.15
N LYS A 258 -11.87 22.03 -1.50
CA LYS A 258 -10.65 22.80 -1.78
C LYS A 258 -9.88 23.17 -0.50
N GLY A 259 -8.55 23.12 -0.57
CA GLY A 259 -7.66 23.40 0.56
C GLY A 259 -7.93 22.48 1.75
N THR A 260 -8.18 23.04 2.93
CA THR A 260 -8.49 22.26 4.14
C THR A 260 -9.99 22.25 4.44
N VAL A 261 -10.63 21.08 4.36
CA VAL A 261 -12.05 20.88 4.69
C VAL A 261 -12.19 19.91 5.85
N ILE A 262 -12.90 20.33 6.90
CA ILE A 262 -13.19 19.51 8.07
C ILE A 262 -14.70 19.51 8.29
N ILE A 263 -15.34 18.34 8.31
CA ILE A 263 -16.78 18.19 8.50
C ILE A 263 -17.02 17.29 9.71
N ILE A 264 -17.73 17.79 10.72
CA ILE A 264 -17.97 17.08 11.98
C ILE A 264 -19.45 17.11 12.31
N ALA A 265 -20.12 15.96 12.14
CA ALA A 265 -21.41 15.68 12.75
C ALA A 265 -21.18 15.01 14.11
N ASN A 266 -21.67 15.62 15.19
CA ASN A 266 -21.55 15.04 16.53
C ASN A 266 -22.47 13.81 16.69
N HIS A 267 -22.33 13.10 17.81
CA HIS A 267 -23.17 11.95 18.10
C HIS A 267 -24.66 12.35 18.13
N GLY A 268 -25.48 11.66 17.33
CA GLY A 268 -26.92 11.96 17.18
C GLY A 268 -27.23 13.01 16.11
N ASP A 269 -26.24 13.78 15.67
CA ASP A 269 -26.40 14.76 14.59
C ASP A 269 -26.15 14.13 13.22
N ARG A 270 -26.72 14.76 12.19
CA ARG A 270 -26.49 14.42 10.78
C ARG A 270 -26.20 15.69 9.99
N ILE A 271 -25.30 15.62 9.01
CA ILE A 271 -25.03 16.71 8.07
C ILE A 271 -25.22 16.20 6.65
N ASP A 272 -26.20 16.74 5.94
CA ASP A 272 -26.34 16.58 4.50
C ASP A 272 -25.69 17.76 3.77
N ILE A 273 -24.58 17.52 3.07
CA ILE A 273 -23.93 18.54 2.24
C ILE A 273 -24.73 18.67 0.93
N PRO A 274 -25.32 19.86 0.64
CA PRO A 274 -26.21 20.01 -0.50
C PRO A 274 -25.48 19.81 -1.85
N PRO A 275 -26.19 19.38 -2.91
CA PRO A 275 -25.63 19.30 -4.24
C PRO A 275 -25.04 20.65 -4.71
N GLY A 276 -23.90 20.60 -5.40
CA GLY A 276 -23.19 21.77 -5.91
C GLY A 276 -22.44 22.59 -4.85
N ALA A 277 -22.41 22.15 -3.59
CA ALA A 277 -21.68 22.85 -2.54
C ALA A 277 -20.18 22.95 -2.86
N VAL A 278 -19.61 24.14 -2.67
CA VAL A 278 -18.17 24.38 -2.76
C VAL A 278 -17.65 24.68 -1.36
N LEU A 279 -16.81 23.81 -0.82
CA LEU A 279 -16.21 23.96 0.50
C LEU A 279 -14.72 24.22 0.34
N GLU A 280 -14.30 25.45 0.64
CA GLU A 280 -12.90 25.88 0.53
C GLU A 280 -12.41 26.45 1.87
N ASN A 281 -11.41 25.79 2.45
CA ASN A 281 -10.80 26.22 3.72
C ASN A 281 -11.83 26.42 4.85
N LYS A 282 -12.77 25.48 4.98
CA LYS A 282 -13.89 25.53 5.95
C LYS A 282 -13.89 24.38 6.93
N ILE A 283 -14.35 24.71 8.14
CA ILE A 283 -14.81 23.74 9.12
C ILE A 283 -16.34 23.82 9.16
N VAL A 284 -17.01 22.71 8.88
CA VAL A 284 -18.47 22.57 8.91
C VAL A 284 -18.84 21.65 10.07
N SER A 285 -19.69 22.14 10.98
CA SER A 285 -20.18 21.35 12.10
C SER A 285 -21.61 21.73 12.43
N GLY A 286 -22.40 20.78 12.93
CA GLY A 286 -23.78 21.01 13.35
C GLY A 286 -24.70 19.86 12.95
N ASN A 287 -25.97 20.18 12.76
CA ASN A 287 -27.03 19.24 12.39
C ASN A 287 -27.89 19.87 11.29
N LEU A 288 -27.86 19.28 10.10
CA LEU A 288 -28.57 19.73 8.91
C LEU A 288 -29.12 18.51 8.17
N ARG A 289 -30.45 18.47 8.00
CA ARG A 289 -31.14 17.47 7.18
C ARG A 289 -31.78 18.12 5.97
N ILE A 290 -31.50 17.57 4.80
CA ILE A 290 -32.13 17.97 3.54
C ILE A 290 -33.13 16.87 3.17
N LEU A 291 -34.40 17.23 2.99
CA LEU A 291 -35.49 16.31 2.66
C LEU A 291 -36.02 16.61 1.26
N ASP A 292 -36.39 15.57 0.52
CA ASP A 292 -37.13 15.70 -0.74
C ASP A 292 -38.50 16.34 -0.46
N HIS A 293 -38.91 17.26 -1.33
CA HIS A 293 -40.23 17.90 -1.30
C HIS A 293 -41.16 17.27 -2.34
#